data_AF-A0AAN0LZQ8-F1
#
_entry.id   AF-A0AAN0LZQ8-F1
#
_cell.length_a   1.000
_cell.length_b   1.000
_cell.length_c   1.000
_cell.angle_alpha   90.00
_cell.angle_beta   90.00
_cell.angle_gamma   90.00
#
_symmetry.space_group_name_H-M   'P 1'
#
loop_
_entity.id
_entity.type
_entity.pdbx_description
1 polymer ?
#
loop_
_entity_poly.entity_id
_entity_poly.type
_entity_poly.pdbx_seq_one_letter_code
_entity_poly.pdbx_strand_id
1 'polypeptide(L)' 'MKAQLEESGLKGLGFTQVRTREYPNTVGTSKLIGNTYYDDEDDKLKGAMGIEQLYDNELSGTNGYEKYQRRSRWL' A
#
# COMPACT_ATOMS: atom_id res chain seq x y z
N MET A 1 12.56 -4.04 -13.13
CA MET A 1 12.20 -5.44 -12.81
C MET A 1 10.81 -5.82 -13.30
N LYS A 2 9.73 -5.15 -12.84
CA LYS A 2 8.35 -5.44 -13.30
C LYS A 2 8.21 -5.44 -14.83
N ALA A 3 8.57 -4.34 -15.50
CA ALA A 3 8.47 -4.21 -16.96
C ALA A 3 9.21 -5.33 -17.72
N GLN A 4 10.43 -5.67 -17.28
CA GLN A 4 11.25 -6.73 -17.88
C GLN A 4 10.59 -8.12 -17.76
N LEU A 5 9.89 -8.40 -16.65
CA LEU A 5 9.19 -9.66 -16.44
C LEU A 5 7.88 -9.72 -17.24
N GLU A 6 7.19 -8.60 -17.41
CA GLU A 6 6.01 -8.49 -18.27
C GLU A 6 6.37 -8.70 -19.75
N GLU A 7 7.52 -8.17 -20.19
CA GLU A 7 8.04 -8.34 -21.55
C GLU A 7 8.58 -9.75 -21.83
N SER A 8 8.94 -10.51 -20.80
CA SER A 8 9.54 -11.85 -20.94
C SER A 8 8.59 -12.94 -21.46
N GLY A 9 7.27 -12.68 -21.48
CA GLY A 9 6.26 -13.65 -21.91
C GLY A 9 6.00 -14.80 -20.92
N LEU A 10 6.58 -14.74 -19.71
CA LEU A 10 6.33 -15.70 -18.64
C LEU A 10 4.86 -15.64 -18.19
N LYS A 11 4.19 -16.80 -18.20
CA LYS A 11 2.80 -16.94 -17.76
C LYS A 11 2.74 -17.41 -16.31
N GLY A 12 1.69 -17.02 -15.60
CA GLY A 12 1.45 -17.44 -14.21
C GLY A 12 2.08 -16.54 -13.15
N LEU A 13 2.71 -15.42 -13.54
CA LEU A 13 3.13 -14.36 -12.62
C LEU A 13 2.09 -13.25 -12.58
N GLY A 14 1.80 -12.76 -11.38
CA GLY A 14 0.99 -11.57 -11.14
C GLY A 14 1.75 -10.59 -10.25
N PHE A 15 1.42 -9.31 -10.34
CA PHE A 15 2.01 -8.27 -9.51
C PHE A 15 0.93 -7.59 -8.70
N THR A 16 1.10 -7.53 -7.38
CA THR A 16 0.25 -6.72 -6.50
C THR A 16 0.92 -5.36 -6.30
N GLN A 17 0.14 -4.29 -6.47
CA GLN A 17 0.65 -2.95 -6.20
C GLN A 17 0.59 -2.67 -4.70
N VAL A 18 1.77 -2.53 -4.08
CA VAL A 18 1.87 -2.04 -2.69
C VAL A 18 2.29 -0.57 -2.73
N ARG A 19 1.66 0.25 -1.89
CA ARG A 19 2.00 1.67 -1.74
C ARG A 19 2.89 1.85 -0.53
N THR A 20 3.93 2.67 -0.67
CA THR A 20 4.80 3.11 0.43
C THR A 20 4.77 4.62 0.54
N ARG A 21 5.08 5.13 1.75
CA ARG A 21 5.11 6.56 2.02
C ARG A 21 6.54 7.06 2.06
N GLU A 22 6.84 8.00 1.18
CA GLU A 22 8.13 8.70 1.11
C GLU A 22 8.05 10.03 1.86
N TYR A 23 9.07 10.35 2.65
CA TYR A 23 9.13 11.58 3.45
C TYR A 23 10.37 12.41 3.10
N PRO A 24 10.34 13.17 1.98
CA PRO A 24 11.48 13.98 1.58
C PRO A 24 11.74 15.13 2.57
N ASN A 25 13.00 15.34 2.94
CA ASN A 25 13.48 16.43 3.80
C ASN A 25 12.91 16.46 5.24
N THR A 26 13.01 15.34 5.96
CA THR A 26 12.52 15.20 7.34
C THR A 26 13.52 15.49 8.46
N VAL A 27 14.64 16.16 8.15
CA VAL A 27 15.62 16.53 9.17
C VAL A 27 14.96 17.50 10.17
N GLY A 28 14.64 16.99 11.36
CA GLY A 28 14.04 17.76 12.46
C GLY A 28 12.52 17.67 12.60
N THR A 29 11.79 17.15 11.61
CA THR A 29 10.30 17.09 11.62
C THR A 29 9.72 15.68 11.67
N SER A 30 10.55 14.64 11.64
CA SER A 30 10.12 13.24 11.63
C SER A 30 9.15 12.87 12.75
N LYS A 31 9.34 13.42 13.96
CA LYS A 31 8.46 13.14 15.11
C LYS A 31 7.13 13.90 15.07
N LEU A 32 7.09 15.04 14.38
CA LEU A 32 5.86 15.80 14.15
C LEU A 32 5.03 15.12 13.06
N ILE A 33 5.64 14.83 11.92
CA ILE A 33 4.97 14.16 10.80
C ILE A 33 4.55 12.75 11.19
N GLY A 34 5.44 12.02 11.87
CA GLY A 34 5.27 10.62 12.20
C GLY A 34 5.58 9.71 11.02
N ASN A 35 4.97 8.53 11.01
CA ASN A 35 5.14 7.53 9.97
C ASN A 35 3.84 6.75 9.75
N THR A 36 3.82 5.96 8.68
CA THR A 36 2.73 5.04 8.34
C THR A 36 3.23 3.60 8.37
N TYR A 37 2.31 2.65 8.45
CA TYR A 37 2.56 1.23 8.25
C TYR A 37 1.51 0.66 7.29
N TYR A 38 1.84 -0.47 6.66
CA TYR A 38 0.88 -1.21 5.84
C TYR A 38 0.07 -2.13 6.75
N ASP A 39 -1.24 -2.04 6.67
CA ASP A 39 -2.17 -2.94 7.34
C ASP A 39 -2.60 -4.03 6.35
N ASP A 40 -2.16 -5.26 6.61
CA ASP A 40 -2.46 -6.43 5.78
C ASP A 40 -3.94 -6.86 5.85
N GLU A 41 -4.66 -6.52 6.93
CA GLU A 41 -6.08 -6.91 7.08
C GLU A 41 -6.97 -6.01 6.22
N ASP A 42 -6.68 -4.71 6.22
CA ASP A 42 -7.46 -3.69 5.50
C ASP A 42 -6.87 -3.32 4.12
N ASP A 43 -5.73 -3.91 3.74
CA ASP A 43 -4.99 -3.67 2.50
C ASP A 43 -4.72 -2.16 2.25
N LYS A 44 -4.33 -1.44 3.30
CA LYS A 44 -4.16 0.03 3.26
C LYS A 44 -3.00 0.53 4.12
N LEU A 45 -2.53 1.73 3.82
CA LEU A 45 -1.61 2.44 4.72
C LEU A 45 -2.40 3.10 5.87
N LYS A 46 -1.91 2.93 7.10
CA LYS A 46 -2.43 3.59 8.31
C LYS A 46 -1.36 4.44 8.98
N GLY A 47 -1.76 5.58 9.53
CA GLY A 47 -0.93 6.43 10.36
C GLY A 47 -0.55 5.77 11.68
N ALA A 48 0.75 5.66 11.94
CA ALA A 48 1.30 5.07 13.18
C ALA A 48 1.49 6.11 14.29
N MET A 49 1.88 7.33 13.92
CA MET A 49 2.25 8.39 14.85
C MET A 49 2.07 9.78 14.21
N GLY A 50 2.06 10.83 15.04
CA GLY A 50 2.21 12.21 14.59
C GLY A 50 1.00 12.70 13.80
N ILE A 51 1.26 13.55 12.80
CA ILE A 51 0.23 14.05 11.89
C ILE A 51 -0.41 12.89 11.11
N GLU A 52 0.38 11.91 10.65
CA GLU A 52 -0.14 10.76 9.90
C GLU A 52 -1.20 9.99 10.71
N GLN A 53 -1.03 9.81 12.03
CA GLN A 53 -2.05 9.19 12.88
C GLN A 53 -3.20 10.15 13.23
N LEU A 54 -2.89 11.41 13.55
CA LEU A 54 -3.89 12.37 14.01
C LEU A 54 -4.95 12.68 12.94
N TYR A 55 -4.53 12.67 11.68
CA TYR A 55 -5.38 12.96 10.52
C TYR A 55 -5.55 11.73 9.60
N ASP A 56 -5.44 10.52 10.14
CA ASP A 56 -5.54 9.28 9.35
C ASP A 56 -6.85 9.24 8.53
N ASN A 57 -7.96 9.70 9.12
CA ASN A 57 -9.28 9.73 8.46
C ASN A 57 -9.30 10.66 7.23
N GLU A 58 -8.67 11.83 7.33
CA GLU A 58 -8.61 12.81 6.26
C GLU A 58 -7.60 12.38 5.18
N LEU A 59 -6.52 11.70 5.58
CA LEU A 59 -5.44 11.26 4.71
C LEU A 59 -5.71 9.92 4.01
N SER A 60 -6.60 9.08 4.55
CA SER A 60 -6.89 7.73 4.02
C SER A 60 -7.69 7.72 2.72
N GLY A 61 -8.37 8.82 2.38
CA GLY A 61 -9.28 8.87 1.22
C GLY A 61 -10.42 7.85 1.33
N THR A 62 -10.96 7.42 0.18
CA THR A 62 -12.05 6.42 0.11
C THR A 62 -11.62 5.23 -0.73
N ASN A 63 -11.78 4.02 -0.18
CA ASN A 63 -11.41 2.78 -0.86
C ASN A 63 -12.29 2.51 -2.08
N GLY A 64 -11.67 2.06 -3.17
CA GLY A 64 -12.34 1.52 -4.34
C GLY A 64 -12.68 0.04 -4.18
N TYR A 65 -13.12 -0.60 -5.26
CA TYR A 65 -13.34 -2.04 -5.31
C TYR A 65 -12.72 -2.65 -6.56
N GLU A 66 -12.18 -3.86 -6.43
CA GLU A 66 -11.68 -4.66 -7.55
C GLU A 66 -12.27 -6.08 -7.48
N LYS A 67 -12.52 -6.70 -8.64
CA LYS A 67 -13.00 -8.08 -8.74
C LYS A 67 -11.85 -8.98 -9.17
N TYR A 68 -11.43 -9.89 -8.30
CA TYR A 68 -10.40 -10.87 -8.60
C TYR A 68 -11.00 -12.24 -8.94
N GLN A 69 -10.36 -12.94 -9.89
CA GLN A 69 -10.67 -14.33 -10.18
C GLN A 69 -10.08 -15.22 -9.10
N ARG A 70 -10.93 -15.84 -8.29
CA ARG A 70 -10.54 -16.88 -7.33
C ARG A 70 -11.05 -18.22 -7.83
N ARG A 71 -10.15 -19.19 -8.01
CA ARG A 71 -10.56 -20.56 -8.32
C ARG A 71 -11.34 -21.11 -7.13
N SER A 72 -12.52 -21.68 -7.35
CA SER A 72 -13.20 -22.44 -6.30
C SER A 72 -12.35 -23.67 -5.97
N ARG A 73 -11.89 -23.76 -4.72
CA ARG A 73 -11.35 -25.00 -4.17
C ARG A 73 -12.41 -25.61 -3.28
N TRP A 74 -13.44 -26.16 -3.93
CA TRP A 74 -14.42 -27.05 -3.33
C TRP A 74 -14.45 -28.33 -4.17
N LEU A 75 -13.57 -29.26 -3.78
CA LEU A 75 -13.66 -30.71 -3.95
C LEU A 75 -12.98 -31.31 -2.72
#